data_AF-A0A8T5I9J8-F1
#
_entry.id   AF-A0A8T5I9J8-F1
#
_cell.length_a   1.000
_cell.length_b   1.000
_cell.length_c   1.000
_cell.angle_alpha   90.00
_cell.angle_beta   90.00
_cell.angle_gamma   90.00
#
_symmetry.space_group_name_H-M   'P 1'
#
loop_
_entity.id
_entity.type
_entity.pdbx_description
1 polymer ?
#
loop_
_entity_poly.entity_id
_entity_poly.type
_entity_poly.pdbx_seq_one_letter_code
_entity_poly.pdbx_strand_id
1 'polypeptide(L)'
;MKFSNTSKISLIFLVGFMILGFSAIASAGWIDDEAACLCQRADMNDDGIVDFADFSLLAFKYTSTDCNETNTWCEGADVNRDGMVEDPDFDLFKTFYGDTCAAGSEETCDIDICAQADINEDGTVGFADFSILAFKYNSNDCNETNFWCDRADITQNGSVDDDDFQFLVAYYGETCVSPNSCLCAMADINSDGVVTGADYTVWAVQ
;
A
#
# COMPACT_ATOMS: atom_id res chain seq x y z
N MET A 1 -11.82 50.13 -21.56
CA MET A 1 -10.96 49.91 -20.36
C MET A 1 -11.66 48.89 -19.47
N LYS A 2 -10.97 47.81 -19.14
CA LYS A 2 -11.35 46.81 -18.12
C LYS A 2 -11.22 47.42 -16.71
N PHE A 3 -11.96 46.82 -15.77
CA PHE A 3 -11.78 46.64 -14.30
C PHE A 3 -13.14 46.85 -13.62
N SER A 4 -13.84 45.76 -13.27
CA SER A 4 -13.75 45.02 -11.99
C SER A 4 -14.62 45.67 -10.91
N ASN A 5 -15.62 44.97 -10.37
CA ASN A 5 -15.48 44.15 -9.15
C ASN A 5 -16.83 43.71 -8.56
N THR A 6 -16.84 42.49 -8.04
CA THR A 6 -17.57 42.01 -6.83
C THR A 6 -19.11 41.96 -6.74
N SER A 7 -19.57 40.71 -6.63
CA SER A 7 -20.18 40.12 -5.42
C SER A 7 -21.63 40.48 -5.07
N LYS A 8 -22.49 39.45 -5.10
CA LYS A 8 -23.51 39.08 -4.08
C LYS A 8 -24.49 38.04 -4.63
N ILE A 9 -24.25 36.75 -4.36
CA ILE A 9 -25.31 35.72 -4.38
C ILE A 9 -25.08 34.84 -3.13
N SER A 10 -25.66 35.28 -2.01
CA SER A 10 -26.71 34.58 -1.25
C SER A 10 -26.32 33.21 -0.68
N LEU A 11 -25.71 33.28 0.51
CA LEU A 11 -26.12 32.61 1.74
C LEU A 11 -27.29 31.61 1.62
N ILE A 12 -26.98 30.31 1.56
CA ILE A 12 -27.86 29.23 2.03
C ILE A 12 -27.01 28.29 2.88
N PHE A 13 -27.10 28.45 4.19
CA PHE A 13 -26.78 27.43 5.16
C PHE A 13 -27.92 26.41 5.15
N LEU A 14 -27.62 25.14 4.87
CA LEU A 14 -28.46 24.04 5.32
C LEU A 14 -27.56 22.89 5.74
N VAL A 15 -27.58 22.65 7.04
CA VAL A 15 -26.91 21.56 7.75
C VAL A 15 -27.61 20.27 7.35
N GLY A 16 -26.85 19.30 6.83
CA GLY A 16 -27.34 17.96 6.49
C GLY A 16 -26.21 16.96 6.66
N PHE A 17 -25.98 16.55 7.91
CA PHE A 17 -25.12 15.43 8.25
C PHE A 17 -25.94 14.15 8.05
N MET A 18 -25.68 13.37 7.01
CA MET A 18 -26.04 11.95 6.93
C MET A 18 -25.34 11.30 5.73
N ILE A 19 -24.40 10.40 6.07
CA ILE A 19 -24.01 9.21 5.31
C ILE A 19 -23.63 9.47 3.85
N LEU A 20 -22.40 9.92 3.64
CA LEU A 20 -21.70 9.57 2.40
C LEU A 20 -21.18 8.15 2.58
N GLY A 21 -21.97 7.17 2.15
CA GLY A 21 -21.37 5.98 1.56
C GLY A 21 -20.60 6.48 0.35
N PHE A 22 -19.29 6.28 0.34
CA PHE A 22 -18.49 6.58 -0.84
C PHE A 22 -19.11 5.81 -2.01
N SER A 23 -19.53 6.59 -3.01
CA SER A 23 -20.18 6.07 -4.19
C SER A 23 -19.13 5.28 -4.97
N ALA A 24 -19.51 4.07 -5.38
CA ALA A 24 -18.77 3.25 -6.33
C ALA A 24 -18.09 4.11 -7.40
N ILE A 25 -16.76 4.07 -7.42
CA ILE A 25 -15.95 4.68 -8.47
C ILE A 25 -16.15 3.81 -9.70
N ALA A 26 -17.00 4.28 -10.61
CA ALA A 26 -17.08 3.71 -11.95
C ALA A 26 -16.15 4.50 -12.88
N SER A 27 -15.19 3.77 -13.47
CA SER A 27 -14.52 4.06 -14.75
C SER A 27 -13.37 5.09 -14.75
N ALA A 28 -12.15 4.59 -14.66
CA ALA A 28 -11.15 4.69 -15.74
C ALA A 28 -10.12 3.55 -15.54
N GLY A 29 -10.05 2.62 -16.48
CA GLY A 29 -9.15 1.48 -16.39
C GLY A 29 -7.68 1.91 -16.24
N TRP A 30 -6.92 1.04 -15.57
CA TRP A 30 -5.49 1.14 -15.25
C TRP A 30 -5.12 1.97 -14.00
N ILE A 31 -6.07 2.45 -13.19
CA ILE A 31 -5.79 3.19 -11.93
C ILE A 31 -6.21 2.41 -10.68
N ASP A 32 -6.82 1.24 -10.85
CA ASP A 32 -7.52 0.50 -9.79
C ASP A 32 -6.83 -0.79 -9.35
N ASP A 33 -5.80 -1.26 -10.05
CA ASP A 33 -5.28 -2.61 -9.81
C ASP A 33 -4.58 -2.72 -8.45
N GLU A 34 -3.80 -1.73 -8.02
CA GLU A 34 -2.95 -1.82 -6.82
C GLU A 34 -3.72 -1.57 -5.50
N ALA A 35 -4.59 -0.56 -5.47
CA ALA A 35 -5.49 -0.34 -4.35
C ALA A 35 -6.56 -1.46 -4.24
N ALA A 36 -7.06 -1.99 -5.37
CA ALA A 36 -7.96 -3.15 -5.34
C ALA A 36 -7.27 -4.41 -4.81
N CYS A 37 -5.98 -4.56 -5.10
CA CYS A 37 -5.12 -5.64 -4.63
C CYS A 37 -4.91 -5.59 -3.11
N LEU A 38 -4.62 -4.41 -2.56
CA LEU A 38 -4.51 -4.21 -1.11
C LEU A 38 -5.87 -4.36 -0.40
N CYS A 39 -6.94 -3.87 -1.01
CA CYS A 39 -8.30 -4.13 -0.54
C CYS A 39 -8.54 -5.64 -0.44
N GLN A 40 -8.23 -6.40 -1.49
CA GLN A 40 -8.43 -7.85 -1.50
C GLN A 40 -7.57 -8.56 -0.44
N ARG A 41 -6.37 -8.07 -0.12
CA ARG A 41 -5.55 -8.60 0.98
C ARG A 41 -6.16 -8.29 2.35
N ALA A 42 -6.82 -7.14 2.50
CA ALA A 42 -7.54 -6.78 3.71
C ALA A 42 -8.85 -7.58 3.88
N ASP A 43 -9.45 -8.06 2.80
CA ASP A 43 -10.59 -9.01 2.77
C ASP A 43 -10.12 -10.46 2.96
N MET A 44 -9.59 -10.74 4.15
CA MET A 44 -8.93 -12.00 4.49
C MET A 44 -9.84 -13.23 4.38
N ASN A 45 -11.15 -13.03 4.45
CA ASN A 45 -12.14 -14.10 4.33
C ASN A 45 -12.74 -14.26 2.91
N ASP A 46 -12.32 -13.42 1.97
CA ASP A 46 -12.72 -13.40 0.55
C ASP A 46 -14.25 -13.30 0.34
N ASP A 47 -14.98 -12.56 1.19
CA ASP A 47 -16.42 -12.36 1.01
C ASP A 47 -16.79 -11.09 0.20
N GLY A 48 -15.78 -10.33 -0.20
CA GLY A 48 -15.86 -9.13 -1.01
C GLY A 48 -16.02 -7.84 -0.22
N ILE A 49 -15.95 -7.89 1.12
CA ILE A 49 -16.10 -6.72 1.99
C ILE A 49 -15.10 -6.81 3.13
N VAL A 50 -14.29 -5.77 3.33
CA VAL A 50 -13.40 -5.68 4.50
C VAL A 50 -14.21 -5.27 5.72
N ASP A 51 -14.46 -6.19 6.64
CA ASP A 51 -15.28 -5.93 7.82
C ASP A 51 -14.76 -6.55 9.13
N PHE A 52 -15.64 -6.68 10.12
CA PHE A 52 -15.28 -7.22 11.43
C PHE A 52 -14.89 -8.71 11.39
N ALA A 53 -15.35 -9.47 10.38
CA ALA A 53 -14.94 -10.84 10.16
C ALA A 53 -13.45 -10.93 9.83
N ASP A 54 -12.94 -10.06 8.96
CA ASP A 54 -11.52 -9.97 8.64
C ASP A 54 -10.70 -9.45 9.82
N PHE A 55 -11.20 -8.44 10.53
CA PHE A 55 -10.57 -7.98 11.77
C PHE A 55 -10.40 -9.13 12.78
N SER A 56 -11.37 -10.05 12.85
CA SER A 56 -11.30 -11.20 13.75
C SER A 56 -10.20 -12.19 13.35
N LEU A 57 -9.92 -12.34 12.05
CA LEU A 57 -8.81 -13.15 11.54
C LEU A 57 -7.47 -12.49 11.85
N LEU A 58 -7.33 -11.19 11.55
CA LEU A 58 -6.14 -10.40 11.89
C LEU A 58 -5.82 -10.49 13.39
N ALA A 59 -6.81 -10.19 14.24
CA ALA A 59 -6.65 -10.21 15.69
C ALA A 59 -6.30 -11.60 16.24
N PHE A 60 -6.76 -12.67 15.60
CA PHE A 60 -6.42 -14.05 15.97
C PHE A 60 -4.95 -14.39 15.65
N LYS A 61 -4.40 -13.76 14.61
CA LYS A 61 -3.03 -13.98 14.14
C LYS A 61 -2.03 -12.93 14.60
N TYR A 62 -2.47 -11.87 15.29
CA TYR A 62 -1.59 -10.82 15.79
C TYR A 62 -0.38 -11.37 16.54
N THR A 63 0.81 -10.83 16.28
CA THR A 63 2.14 -11.31 16.72
C THR A 63 2.61 -12.65 16.12
N SER A 64 1.95 -13.16 15.08
CA SER A 64 2.49 -14.29 14.32
C SER A 64 3.76 -13.86 13.59
N THR A 65 4.68 -14.80 13.48
CA THR A 65 5.95 -14.64 12.76
C THR A 65 6.11 -15.79 11.76
N ASP A 66 7.14 -15.72 10.93
CA ASP A 66 7.42 -16.73 9.90
C ASP A 66 6.26 -16.89 8.91
N CYS A 67 5.51 -15.80 8.66
CA CYS A 67 4.47 -15.74 7.65
C CYS A 67 5.12 -15.79 6.26
N ASN A 68 4.62 -16.67 5.38
CA ASN A 68 5.16 -16.88 4.04
C ASN A 68 4.16 -17.63 3.16
N GLU A 69 4.50 -17.86 1.89
CA GLU A 69 3.63 -18.58 0.93
C GLU A 69 3.14 -19.95 1.44
N THR A 70 3.94 -20.68 2.23
CA THR A 70 3.60 -22.03 2.71
C THR A 70 2.48 -22.02 3.76
N ASN A 71 2.35 -20.93 4.53
CA ASN A 71 1.25 -20.73 5.47
C ASN A 71 0.26 -19.66 5.00
N THR A 72 0.29 -19.35 3.70
CA THR A 72 -0.57 -18.34 3.07
C THR A 72 -0.47 -17.01 3.80
N TRP A 73 0.76 -16.58 4.12
CA TRP A 73 1.03 -15.33 4.84
C TRP A 73 0.18 -15.25 6.11
N CYS A 74 0.30 -16.29 6.95
CA CYS A 74 -0.45 -16.46 8.18
C CYS A 74 -1.98 -16.44 8.01
N GLU A 75 -2.49 -17.21 7.03
CA GLU A 75 -3.92 -17.24 6.66
C GLU A 75 -4.43 -15.87 6.19
N GLY A 76 -3.58 -15.10 5.50
CA GLY A 76 -3.89 -13.78 4.95
C GLY A 76 -3.75 -12.63 5.94
N ALA A 77 -3.48 -12.90 7.21
CA ALA A 77 -3.38 -11.88 8.25
C ALA A 77 -2.10 -11.03 8.18
N ASP A 78 -1.05 -11.55 7.55
CA ASP A 78 0.13 -10.76 7.16
C ASP A 78 -0.21 -10.05 5.83
N VAL A 79 -0.94 -8.94 5.99
CA VAL A 79 -1.53 -8.15 4.92
C VAL A 79 -0.43 -7.44 4.14
N ASN A 80 0.68 -7.04 4.77
CA ASN A 80 1.80 -6.42 4.08
C ASN A 80 2.84 -7.39 3.50
N ARG A 81 2.84 -8.66 3.94
CA ARG A 81 3.77 -9.73 3.57
C ARG A 81 5.22 -9.46 3.97
N ASP A 82 5.42 -8.85 5.13
CA ASP A 82 6.76 -8.66 5.70
C ASP A 82 7.24 -9.86 6.54
N GLY A 83 6.38 -10.87 6.71
CA GLY A 83 6.67 -12.08 7.45
C GLY A 83 6.21 -12.05 8.91
N MET A 84 5.61 -10.95 9.36
CA MET A 84 5.05 -10.76 10.70
C MET A 84 3.62 -10.22 10.62
N VAL A 85 2.82 -10.47 11.65
CA VAL A 85 1.47 -9.89 11.78
C VAL A 85 1.49 -8.88 12.92
N GLU A 86 1.56 -7.59 12.60
CA GLU A 86 1.70 -6.51 13.57
C GLU A 86 0.95 -5.22 13.19
N ASP A 87 1.33 -4.08 13.79
CA ASP A 87 0.64 -2.81 13.63
C ASP A 87 0.57 -2.35 12.15
N PRO A 88 1.63 -2.51 11.32
CA PRO A 88 1.55 -2.27 9.87
C PRO A 88 0.42 -2.99 9.13
N ASP A 89 0.13 -4.25 9.45
CA ASP A 89 -0.99 -5.00 8.86
C ASP A 89 -2.34 -4.43 9.29
N PHE A 90 -2.42 -4.02 10.55
CA PHE A 90 -3.61 -3.36 11.07
C PHE A 90 -3.83 -1.97 10.45
N ASP A 91 -2.75 -1.23 10.19
CA ASP A 91 -2.80 0.04 9.48
C ASP A 91 -3.33 -0.13 8.06
N LEU A 92 -2.82 -1.13 7.33
CA LEU A 92 -3.36 -1.54 6.03
C LEU A 92 -4.83 -1.89 6.08
N PHE A 93 -5.20 -2.78 7.01
CA PHE A 93 -6.57 -3.22 7.18
C PHE A 93 -7.53 -2.06 7.41
N LYS A 94 -7.15 -1.09 8.24
CA LYS A 94 -7.98 0.09 8.54
C LYS A 94 -8.23 0.95 7.31
N THR A 95 -7.26 1.08 6.41
CA THR A 95 -7.39 1.87 5.18
C THR A 95 -8.58 1.41 4.34
N PHE A 96 -8.84 0.10 4.30
CA PHE A 96 -9.92 -0.48 3.49
C PHE A 96 -11.17 -0.85 4.31
N TYR A 97 -11.21 -0.58 5.61
CA TYR A 97 -12.30 -1.01 6.47
C TYR A 97 -13.65 -0.43 6.03
N GLY A 98 -14.59 -1.31 5.67
CA GLY A 98 -15.92 -0.97 5.15
C GLY A 98 -15.99 -0.82 3.64
N ASP A 99 -14.87 -1.00 2.92
CA ASP A 99 -14.84 -1.01 1.47
C ASP A 99 -15.29 -2.36 0.90
N THR A 100 -15.89 -2.31 -0.28
CA THR A 100 -16.19 -3.50 -1.08
C THR A 100 -15.05 -3.73 -2.04
N CYS A 101 -14.36 -4.86 -1.91
CA CYS A 101 -13.27 -5.21 -2.81
C CYS A 101 -13.85 -5.89 -4.05
N ALA A 102 -13.51 -5.36 -5.23
CA ALA A 102 -13.77 -6.09 -6.45
C ALA A 102 -12.94 -7.37 -6.42
N ALA A 103 -13.51 -8.49 -6.87
CA ALA A 103 -12.72 -9.70 -7.11
C ALA A 103 -11.64 -9.35 -8.16
N GLY A 104 -10.40 -9.17 -7.70
CA GLY A 104 -9.27 -8.87 -8.56
C GLY A 104 -9.07 -10.00 -9.57
N SER A 105 -8.67 -9.66 -10.79
CA SER A 105 -8.09 -10.64 -11.70
C SER A 105 -6.89 -11.31 -11.03
N GLU A 106 -6.67 -12.59 -11.34
CA GLU A 106 -5.65 -13.50 -10.74
C GLU A 106 -4.18 -13.05 -10.87
N GLU A 107 -3.89 -11.78 -11.10
CA GLU A 107 -2.53 -11.26 -11.01
C GLU A 107 -2.11 -11.17 -9.55
N THR A 108 -1.04 -11.89 -9.25
CA THR A 108 -0.43 -11.96 -7.92
C THR A 108 -0.19 -10.56 -7.41
N CYS A 109 -0.85 -10.23 -6.31
CA CYS A 109 -0.60 -9.02 -5.56
C CYS A 109 0.81 -9.04 -4.97
N ASP A 110 1.80 -8.62 -5.75
CA ASP A 110 3.20 -8.57 -5.32
C ASP A 110 3.62 -7.11 -5.10
N ILE A 111 2.84 -6.43 -4.26
CA ILE A 111 3.14 -5.08 -3.79
C ILE A 111 4.08 -5.23 -2.60
N ASP A 112 5.31 -4.75 -2.78
CA ASP A 112 6.27 -4.52 -1.71
C ASP A 112 6.08 -3.09 -1.19
N ILE A 113 5.26 -2.95 -0.14
CA ILE A 113 4.94 -1.64 0.44
C ILE A 113 6.19 -1.03 1.10
N CYS A 114 7.11 -1.85 1.62
CA CYS A 114 8.38 -1.36 2.13
C CYS A 114 9.15 -0.69 0.99
N ALA A 115 9.31 -1.36 -0.15
CA ALA A 115 10.00 -0.78 -1.31
C ALA A 115 9.33 0.49 -1.86
N GLN A 116 8.01 0.64 -1.68
CA GLN A 116 7.32 1.88 -2.04
C GLN A 116 7.53 3.00 -1.02
N ALA A 117 7.61 2.67 0.27
CA ALA A 117 7.94 3.61 1.33
C ALA A 117 9.41 4.09 1.28
N ASP A 118 10.31 3.31 0.66
CA ASP A 118 11.68 3.71 0.27
C ASP A 118 11.66 4.59 -0.99
N ILE A 119 11.05 5.77 -0.84
CA ILE A 119 10.78 6.73 -1.92
C ILE A 119 12.07 7.10 -2.68
N ASN A 120 13.20 7.22 -1.97
CA ASN A 120 14.49 7.60 -2.54
C ASN A 120 15.32 6.41 -3.07
N GLU A 121 14.85 5.18 -2.87
CA GLU A 121 15.47 3.90 -3.26
C GLU A 121 16.89 3.70 -2.68
N ASP A 122 17.14 4.14 -1.45
CA ASP A 122 18.43 3.95 -0.77
C ASP A 122 18.51 2.65 0.06
N GLY A 123 17.42 1.88 0.07
CA GLY A 123 17.27 0.60 0.75
C GLY A 123 16.83 0.74 2.20
N THR A 124 16.47 1.94 2.68
CA THR A 124 16.00 2.17 4.04
C THR A 124 14.98 3.30 4.08
N VAL A 125 13.80 3.03 4.65
CA VAL A 125 12.80 4.09 4.85
C VAL A 125 13.25 5.01 5.98
N GLY A 126 13.45 6.29 5.68
CA GLY A 126 13.96 7.22 6.68
C GLY A 126 13.59 8.68 6.44
N PHE A 127 14.39 9.56 7.03
CA PHE A 127 14.13 11.00 6.99
C PHE A 127 14.22 11.58 5.57
N ALA A 128 15.00 10.94 4.69
CA ALA A 128 15.12 11.36 3.30
C ALA A 128 13.80 11.13 2.55
N ASP A 129 13.17 9.98 2.75
CA ASP A 129 11.86 9.63 2.17
C ASP A 129 10.76 10.53 2.73
N PHE A 130 10.75 10.71 4.05
CA PHE A 130 9.84 11.67 4.70
C PHE A 130 9.95 13.07 4.09
N SER A 131 11.18 13.51 3.78
CA SER A 131 11.41 14.83 3.19
C SER A 131 10.85 14.93 1.77
N ILE A 132 10.85 13.84 1.00
CA ILE A 132 10.26 13.79 -0.34
C ILE A 132 8.73 13.81 -0.25
N LEU A 133 8.15 12.94 0.60
CA LEU A 133 6.70 12.91 0.83
C LEU A 133 6.19 14.27 1.30
N ALA A 134 6.83 14.87 2.31
CA ALA A 134 6.46 16.18 2.83
C ALA A 134 6.57 17.30 1.78
N PHE A 135 7.50 17.19 0.83
CA PHE A 135 7.62 18.15 -0.28
C PHE A 135 6.47 18.02 -1.29
N LYS A 136 5.90 16.82 -1.42
CA LYS A 136 4.84 16.48 -2.37
C LYS A 136 3.44 16.45 -1.76
N TYR A 137 3.32 16.59 -0.45
CA TYR A 137 2.06 16.57 0.27
C TYR A 137 1.00 17.53 -0.32
N ASN A 138 -0.24 17.04 -0.48
CA ASN A 138 -1.36 17.64 -1.22
C ASN A 138 -1.16 17.78 -2.75
N SER A 139 -0.26 17.01 -3.37
CA SER A 139 -0.29 16.85 -4.83
C SER A 139 -1.46 15.94 -5.18
N ASN A 140 -2.31 16.32 -6.14
CA ASN A 140 -3.54 15.59 -6.49
C ASN A 140 -3.63 15.25 -7.98
N ASP A 141 -2.50 15.30 -8.68
CA ASP A 141 -2.34 14.98 -10.09
C ASP A 141 -1.27 13.92 -10.31
N CYS A 142 -1.10 13.02 -9.33
CA CYS A 142 -0.13 11.94 -9.38
C CYS A 142 -0.59 10.85 -10.36
N ASN A 143 0.33 10.39 -11.22
CA ASN A 143 0.09 9.36 -12.23
C ASN A 143 1.42 8.85 -12.80
N GLU A 144 1.37 7.82 -13.65
CA GLU A 144 2.54 7.25 -14.33
C GLU A 144 3.46 8.30 -15.01
N THR A 145 2.89 9.39 -15.56
CA THR A 145 3.68 10.39 -16.31
C THR A 145 4.56 11.25 -15.40
N ASN A 146 4.19 11.39 -14.13
CA ASN A 146 5.00 12.05 -13.11
C ASN A 146 5.51 11.08 -12.04
N PHE A 147 5.57 9.79 -12.38
CA PHE A 147 6.01 8.72 -11.49
C PHE A 147 5.28 8.74 -10.15
N TRP A 148 3.96 8.92 -10.17
CA TRP A 148 3.15 9.02 -8.95
C TRP A 148 3.71 10.08 -7.99
N CYS A 149 3.87 11.29 -8.52
CA CYS A 149 4.43 12.44 -7.82
C CYS A 149 5.87 12.24 -7.30
N ASP A 150 6.76 11.71 -8.16
CA ASP A 150 8.12 11.30 -7.81
C ASP A 150 8.10 10.28 -6.64
N ARG A 151 7.20 9.28 -6.73
CA ARG A 151 6.99 8.15 -5.80
C ARG A 151 6.43 8.53 -4.44
N ALA A 152 6.02 9.78 -4.25
CA ALA A 152 5.45 10.23 -2.98
C ALA A 152 4.00 9.77 -2.78
N ASP A 153 3.27 9.46 -3.87
CA ASP A 153 1.96 8.81 -3.82
C ASP A 153 2.20 7.30 -3.74
N ILE A 154 2.48 6.83 -2.52
CA ILE A 154 2.80 5.45 -2.17
C ILE A 154 1.59 4.55 -2.48
N THR A 155 0.40 5.04 -2.19
CA THR A 155 -0.86 4.31 -2.43
C THR A 155 -1.27 4.28 -3.91
N GLN A 156 -0.63 5.10 -4.74
CA GLN A 156 -0.95 5.33 -6.14
C GLN A 156 -2.43 5.70 -6.37
N ASN A 157 -3.03 6.40 -5.40
CA ASN A 157 -4.45 6.78 -5.45
C ASN A 157 -4.67 8.08 -6.25
N GLY A 158 -3.59 8.68 -6.76
CA GLY A 158 -3.57 9.92 -7.51
C GLY A 158 -3.30 11.16 -6.66
N SER A 159 -3.17 11.00 -5.34
CA SER A 159 -2.92 12.07 -4.38
C SER A 159 -1.80 11.71 -3.39
N VAL A 160 -1.07 12.70 -2.90
CA VAL A 160 -0.12 12.54 -1.78
C VAL A 160 -0.75 13.11 -0.51
N ASP A 161 -1.16 12.26 0.41
CA ASP A 161 -1.89 12.66 1.62
C ASP A 161 -1.55 11.82 2.87
N ASP A 162 -2.47 11.81 3.84
CA ASP A 162 -2.30 11.13 5.13
C ASP A 162 -2.25 9.60 4.97
N ASP A 163 -2.78 9.05 3.88
CA ASP A 163 -2.76 7.60 3.62
C ASP A 163 -1.34 7.18 3.21
N ASP A 164 -0.66 7.94 2.35
CA ASP A 164 0.75 7.70 2.01
C ASP A 164 1.66 7.88 3.22
N PHE A 165 1.37 8.90 4.04
CA PHE A 165 2.14 9.13 5.25
C PHE A 165 2.03 7.97 6.24
N GLN A 166 0.87 7.32 6.36
CA GLN A 166 0.70 6.14 7.21
C GLN A 166 1.62 5.01 6.77
N PHE A 167 1.73 4.74 5.47
CA PHE A 167 2.66 3.74 4.95
C PHE A 167 4.11 4.09 5.23
N LEU A 168 4.51 5.33 4.99
CA LEU A 168 5.88 5.76 5.29
C LEU A 168 6.22 5.59 6.78
N VAL A 169 5.27 5.87 7.68
CA VAL A 169 5.47 5.70 9.13
C VAL A 169 5.52 4.22 9.51
N ALA A 170 4.69 3.38 8.90
CA ALA A 170 4.64 1.94 9.20
C ALA A 170 6.00 1.25 8.98
N TYR A 171 6.77 1.68 7.96
CA TYR A 171 8.09 1.13 7.66
C TYR A 171 9.25 2.02 8.11
N TYR A 172 9.01 3.09 8.87
CA TYR A 172 10.06 4.05 9.20
C TYR A 172 11.20 3.40 10.01
N GLY A 173 12.41 3.41 9.45
CA GLY A 173 13.60 2.78 10.03
C GLY A 173 13.85 1.35 9.55
N GLU A 174 12.94 0.78 8.75
CA GLU A 174 13.11 -0.54 8.16
C GLU A 174 14.05 -0.51 6.96
N THR A 175 14.80 -1.61 6.80
CA THR A 175 15.60 -1.85 5.61
C THR A 175 14.77 -2.60 4.59
N CYS A 176 14.39 -1.94 3.50
CA CYS A 176 13.65 -2.55 2.40
C CYS A 176 14.61 -3.30 1.49
N VAL A 177 14.99 -4.50 1.91
CA VAL A 177 15.54 -5.49 1.00
C VAL A 177 14.37 -6.01 0.19
N SER A 178 14.14 -5.46 -1.00
CA SER A 178 13.10 -5.95 -1.90
C SER A 178 13.29 -7.46 -2.12
N PRO A 179 12.42 -8.33 -1.55
CA PRO A 179 12.49 -9.76 -1.78
C PRO A 179 12.01 -10.12 -3.20
N ASN A 180 11.35 -9.18 -3.88
CA ASN A 180 10.40 -9.43 -4.95
C ASN A 180 10.55 -8.54 -6.19
N SER A 181 11.69 -7.89 -6.41
CA SER A 181 12.09 -7.78 -7.82
C SER A 181 12.30 -9.21 -8.32
N CYS A 182 11.62 -9.60 -9.40
CA CYS A 182 11.76 -10.93 -10.02
C CYS A 182 13.23 -11.29 -10.37
N LEU A 183 14.18 -10.34 -10.26
CA LEU A 183 15.63 -10.52 -10.34
C LEU A 183 16.27 -11.03 -9.03
N CYS A 184 15.72 -10.69 -7.87
CA CYS A 184 16.19 -11.13 -6.54
C CYS A 184 15.85 -12.61 -6.32
N ALA A 185 14.60 -13.03 -6.57
CA ALA A 185 14.14 -14.41 -6.34
C ALA A 185 14.89 -15.45 -7.21
N MET A 186 15.35 -15.07 -8.41
CA MET A 186 16.20 -15.94 -9.24
C MET A 186 17.68 -15.90 -8.86
N ALA A 187 18.11 -14.88 -8.11
CA ALA A 187 19.48 -14.71 -7.63
C ALA A 187 19.68 -15.23 -6.20
N ASP A 188 18.63 -15.26 -5.38
CA ASP A 188 18.54 -15.92 -4.08
C ASP A 188 18.27 -17.41 -4.28
N ILE A 189 19.29 -18.10 -4.78
CA ILE A 189 19.23 -19.52 -5.13
C ILE A 189 19.01 -20.38 -3.88
N ASN A 190 19.41 -19.86 -2.72
CA ASN A 190 19.33 -20.60 -1.47
C ASN A 190 18.04 -20.31 -0.66
N SER A 191 17.25 -19.34 -1.11
CA SER A 191 15.95 -18.95 -0.56
C SER A 191 16.04 -18.49 0.90
N ASP A 192 17.12 -17.80 1.26
CA ASP A 192 17.30 -17.19 2.58
C ASP A 192 16.82 -15.73 2.65
N GLY A 193 16.25 -15.23 1.55
CA GLY A 193 15.72 -13.88 1.41
C GLY A 193 16.79 -12.83 1.13
N VAL A 194 18.07 -13.20 0.94
CA VAL A 194 19.17 -12.26 0.70
C VAL A 194 20.14 -12.74 -0.38
N VAL A 195 20.35 -11.92 -1.41
CA VAL A 195 21.34 -12.24 -2.47
C VAL A 195 22.76 -11.93 -1.95
N THR A 196 23.51 -12.97 -1.58
CA THR A 196 24.87 -12.85 -1.05
C THR A 196 25.88 -13.71 -1.81
N GLY A 197 27.12 -13.74 -1.32
CA GLY A 197 28.12 -14.68 -1.83
C GLY A 197 27.75 -16.15 -1.61
N ALA A 198 26.80 -16.45 -0.71
CA ALA A 198 26.30 -17.79 -0.47
C ALA A 198 25.56 -18.34 -1.70
N ASP A 199 24.77 -17.51 -2.41
CA ASP A 199 24.03 -17.93 -3.60
C ASP A 199 24.95 -18.30 -4.75
N TYR A 200 26.05 -17.55 -4.93
CA TYR A 200 27.09 -17.90 -5.88
C TYR A 200 27.70 -19.29 -5.58
N THR A 201 27.82 -19.64 -4.30
CA THR A 201 28.35 -20.97 -3.95
C THR A 201 27.36 -22.09 -4.23
N VAL A 202 26.04 -21.85 -4.21
CA VAL A 202 25.04 -22.84 -4.62
C VAL A 202 25.00 -22.98 -6.15
N TRP A 203 25.11 -21.86 -6.89
CA TRP A 203 25.20 -21.87 -8.36
C TRP A 203 26.44 -22.60 -8.89
N ALA A 204 27.59 -22.44 -8.24
CA ALA A 204 28.87 -22.96 -8.72
C ALA A 204 29.05 -24.49 -8.58
N VAL A 205 28.10 -25.21 -7.96
CA VAL A 205 28.14 -26.68 -7.76
C VAL A 205 27.07 -27.44 -8.55
N GLN A 206 26.27 -26.76 -9.37
CA GLN A 206 25.35 -27.37 -10.35
C GLN A 206 26.04 -27.61 -11.70
#